data_AF-A0A382KU10-F1
#
_entry.id   AF-A0A382KU10-F1
#
_cell.length_a   1.000
_cell.length_b   1.000
_cell.length_c   1.000
_cell.angle_alpha   90.00
_cell.angle_beta   90.00
_cell.angle_gamma   90.00
#
_symmetry.space_group_name_H-M   'P 1'
#
loop_
_entity.id
_entity.type
_entity.pdbx_description
1 polymer ?
#
loop_
_entity_poly.entity_id
_entity_poly.type
_entity_poly.pdbx_seq_one_letter_code
_entity_poly.pdbx_strand_id
1 'polypeptide(L)'
;GSIQANGGQVILSAKNASSIIKNVINMDGVIEAKTVTEKNGRIFLGGGDQGTVRVAGTLNASGEEPGEQGGEITVEGAEVIVAEGSIQAKGTDAKGGNITITGTDWVDAGSTMDVSGKTGGNVNITTGGLSLAAPVLARGTTGDGGNININTLFKSWEVVSALLDVSGAGGGTIKHFAGQEITTSGEYLAIGTAGAGGSIDVTANTLKFMSNTIDASGTMGGGRIRLGGEYQGGKNLAVDEILNAKFLFMTDAANITAKTTGTDGTGGRVIAWADQYAFVSGQFDVRPGTESGAGGFVEVSSGDTLAFDGSVRASVDDRTGTLLLDPKSITIKGEDGDSGDGCDVGFGNTDECKGAAMFIAETGVSQNYGQGVSIASSVITDVLDAGTDVGLQAYKDITISHALVVDNTSGN
;
A
#
# COMPACT_ATOMS: atom_id res chain seq x y z
N GLY A 1 -16.81 -24.73 -20.98
CA GLY A 1 -16.53 -26.16 -20.71
C GLY A 1 -16.08 -26.35 -19.28
N SER A 2 -15.93 -27.58 -18.80
CA SER A 2 -15.39 -27.88 -17.47
C SER A 2 -14.25 -28.90 -17.57
N ILE A 3 -13.17 -28.69 -16.81
CA ILE A 3 -12.08 -29.65 -16.60
C ILE A 3 -12.00 -29.93 -15.10
N GLN A 4 -12.02 -31.21 -14.69
CA GLN A 4 -11.93 -31.61 -13.29
C GLN A 4 -10.79 -32.61 -13.09
N ALA A 5 -9.88 -32.32 -12.17
CA ALA A 5 -8.71 -33.12 -11.82
C ALA A 5 -8.37 -33.00 -10.32
N ASN A 6 -9.34 -33.28 -9.44
CA ASN A 6 -9.18 -33.18 -7.99
C ASN A 6 -8.01 -34.07 -7.49
N GLY A 7 -7.17 -33.51 -6.63
CA GLY A 7 -5.89 -34.08 -6.15
C GLY A 7 -4.80 -34.17 -7.21
N GLY A 8 -5.09 -33.71 -8.43
CA GLY A 8 -4.25 -33.83 -9.61
C GLY A 8 -3.76 -32.47 -10.12
N GLN A 9 -3.41 -32.45 -11.40
CA GLN A 9 -2.85 -31.28 -12.05
C GLN A 9 -3.52 -31.03 -13.39
N VAL A 10 -3.83 -29.76 -13.68
CA VAL A 10 -4.25 -29.29 -14.99
C VAL A 10 -3.16 -28.39 -15.56
N ILE A 11 -2.72 -28.68 -16.79
CA ILE A 11 -1.75 -27.86 -17.52
C ILE A 11 -2.36 -27.51 -18.86
N LEU A 12 -2.64 -26.22 -19.10
CA LEU A 12 -2.92 -25.70 -20.42
C LEU A 12 -1.75 -24.82 -20.80
N SER A 13 -1.01 -25.26 -21.81
CA SER A 13 0.05 -24.45 -22.39
C SER A 13 -0.21 -24.32 -23.87
N ALA A 14 0.01 -23.12 -24.39
CA ALA A 14 0.13 -22.94 -25.81
C ALA A 14 1.30 -21.99 -26.07
N LYS A 15 2.08 -22.35 -27.08
CA LYS A 15 3.32 -21.67 -27.44
C LYS A 15 3.13 -21.11 -28.83
N ASN A 16 3.31 -19.80 -28.97
CA ASN A 16 3.24 -19.16 -30.26
C ASN A 16 4.46 -19.52 -31.12
N ALA A 17 4.21 -19.80 -32.40
CA ALA A 17 5.24 -19.97 -33.43
C ALA A 17 5.54 -18.64 -34.17
N SER A 18 4.73 -17.59 -33.97
CA SER A 18 4.84 -16.30 -34.66
C SER A 18 4.14 -15.18 -33.87
N SER A 19 4.62 -13.93 -33.99
CA SER A 19 4.12 -12.72 -33.31
C SER A 19 2.75 -12.21 -33.79
N ILE A 20 2.14 -12.89 -34.77
CA ILE A 20 0.91 -12.45 -35.45
C ILE A 20 -0.37 -12.95 -34.76
N ILE A 21 -0.31 -14.08 -34.03
CA ILE A 21 -1.46 -14.61 -33.28
C ILE A 21 -1.17 -14.43 -31.78
N LYS A 22 -1.82 -13.44 -31.16
CA LYS A 22 -1.55 -13.05 -29.76
C LYS A 22 -2.45 -13.73 -28.73
N ASN A 23 -3.65 -14.21 -29.12
CA ASN A 23 -4.60 -14.78 -28.17
C ASN A 23 -4.45 -16.30 -28.08
N VAL A 24 -3.86 -16.76 -26.98
CA VAL A 24 -3.34 -18.13 -26.90
C VAL A 24 -4.18 -19.01 -25.98
N ILE A 25 -4.67 -18.45 -24.87
CA ILE A 25 -5.55 -19.17 -23.93
C ILE A 25 -6.74 -18.30 -23.59
N ASN A 26 -7.95 -18.82 -23.85
CA ASN A 26 -9.21 -18.24 -23.39
C ASN A 26 -9.89 -19.24 -22.44
N MET A 27 -9.94 -18.89 -21.16
CA MET A 27 -10.59 -19.69 -20.13
C MET A 27 -11.90 -19.02 -19.71
N ASP A 28 -12.99 -19.36 -20.40
CA ASP A 28 -14.36 -18.89 -20.08
C ASP A 28 -15.13 -19.85 -19.14
N GLY A 29 -14.63 -21.08 -19.01
CA GLY A 29 -15.30 -22.18 -18.33
C GLY A 29 -14.89 -22.33 -16.87
N VAL A 30 -14.81 -23.58 -16.43
CA VAL A 30 -14.35 -23.94 -15.09
C VAL A 30 -13.18 -24.91 -15.22
N ILE A 31 -12.10 -24.64 -14.49
CA ILE A 31 -11.01 -25.61 -14.28
C ILE A 31 -10.91 -25.86 -12.78
N GLU A 32 -11.13 -27.11 -12.37
CA GLU A 32 -11.02 -27.57 -11.00
C GLU A 32 -9.86 -28.55 -10.87
N ALA A 33 -8.93 -28.23 -9.98
CA ALA A 33 -7.96 -29.17 -9.45
C ALA A 33 -7.98 -28.98 -7.92
N LYS A 34 -9.10 -29.35 -7.29
CA LYS A 34 -9.27 -29.17 -5.84
C LYS A 34 -8.26 -30.03 -5.08
N THR A 35 -7.78 -29.55 -3.93
CA THR A 35 -7.00 -30.40 -3.03
C THR A 35 -7.88 -31.54 -2.53
N VAL A 36 -7.29 -32.73 -2.39
CA VAL A 36 -7.90 -33.86 -1.67
C VAL A 36 -6.90 -34.32 -0.62
N THR A 37 -7.36 -34.94 0.45
CA THR A 37 -6.53 -35.42 1.57
C THR A 37 -5.14 -35.93 1.10
N GLU A 38 -4.07 -35.28 1.59
CA GLU A 38 -2.64 -35.52 1.27
C GLU A 38 -2.12 -35.07 -0.12
N LYS A 39 -2.95 -34.58 -1.04
CA LYS A 39 -2.54 -34.12 -2.38
C LYS A 39 -3.13 -32.78 -2.78
N ASN A 40 -2.27 -31.76 -2.76
CA ASN A 40 -2.60 -30.42 -3.25
C ASN A 40 -2.81 -30.44 -4.76
N GLY A 41 -3.93 -29.86 -5.19
CA GLY A 41 -4.20 -29.71 -6.61
C GLY A 41 -3.45 -28.53 -7.22
N ARG A 42 -3.16 -28.62 -8.53
CA ARG A 42 -2.36 -27.63 -9.25
C ARG A 42 -2.98 -27.25 -10.59
N ILE A 43 -3.04 -25.97 -10.89
CA ILE A 43 -3.48 -25.44 -12.20
C ILE A 43 -2.36 -24.57 -12.78
N PHE A 44 -1.97 -24.85 -14.02
CA PHE A 44 -1.02 -24.03 -14.77
C PHE A 44 -1.63 -23.61 -16.11
N LEU A 45 -1.68 -22.30 -16.37
CA LEU A 45 -2.01 -21.72 -17.67
C LEU A 45 -0.81 -20.94 -18.20
N GLY A 46 -0.27 -21.31 -19.36
CA GLY A 46 0.89 -20.65 -19.97
C GLY A 46 0.66 -20.27 -21.43
N GLY A 47 0.62 -18.97 -21.73
CA GLY A 47 0.54 -18.43 -23.09
C GLY A 47 1.90 -18.25 -23.78
N GLY A 48 3.00 -18.54 -23.08
CA GLY A 48 4.36 -18.26 -23.51
C GLY A 48 4.69 -16.76 -23.53
N ASP A 49 5.94 -16.44 -23.87
CA ASP A 49 6.53 -15.09 -23.73
C ASP A 49 5.85 -13.99 -24.55
N GLN A 50 4.92 -14.33 -25.45
CA GLN A 50 4.28 -13.41 -26.39
C GLN A 50 2.76 -13.59 -26.46
N GLY A 51 2.19 -14.48 -25.64
CA GLY A 51 0.78 -14.83 -25.70
C GLY A 51 -0.03 -14.19 -24.59
N THR A 52 -1.26 -13.80 -24.93
CA THR A 52 -2.27 -13.36 -23.97
C THR A 52 -2.97 -14.58 -23.36
N VAL A 53 -3.07 -14.60 -22.03
CA VAL A 53 -3.90 -15.54 -21.27
C VAL A 53 -5.08 -14.79 -20.66
N ARG A 54 -6.29 -15.10 -21.11
CA ARG A 54 -7.53 -14.51 -20.60
C ARG A 54 -8.28 -15.49 -19.73
N VAL A 55 -8.50 -15.14 -18.47
CA VAL A 55 -9.29 -15.88 -17.49
C VAL A 55 -10.61 -15.13 -17.25
N ALA A 56 -11.68 -15.62 -17.85
CA ALA A 56 -13.03 -15.05 -17.71
C ALA A 56 -13.99 -15.95 -16.94
N GLY A 57 -13.64 -17.23 -16.75
CA GLY A 57 -14.34 -18.16 -15.88
C GLY A 57 -13.57 -18.46 -14.58
N THR A 58 -13.85 -19.61 -13.95
CA THR A 58 -13.25 -19.96 -12.66
C THR A 58 -12.05 -20.92 -12.75
N LEU A 59 -10.95 -20.59 -12.08
CA LEU A 59 -9.87 -21.50 -11.74
C LEU A 59 -9.97 -21.82 -10.25
N ASN A 60 -10.15 -23.10 -9.89
CA ASN A 60 -10.33 -23.51 -8.49
C ASN A 60 -9.38 -24.65 -8.11
N ALA A 61 -8.42 -24.35 -7.24
CA ALA A 61 -7.52 -25.29 -6.60
C ALA A 61 -7.72 -25.32 -5.07
N SER A 62 -8.92 -24.98 -4.57
CA SER A 62 -9.19 -24.93 -3.14
C SER A 62 -9.20 -26.32 -2.48
N GLY A 63 -8.85 -26.37 -1.20
CA GLY A 63 -9.17 -27.49 -0.31
C GLY A 63 -10.51 -27.19 0.36
N GLU A 64 -11.51 -28.03 0.13
CA GLU A 64 -12.90 -27.75 0.52
C GLU A 64 -13.29 -28.47 1.82
N GLU A 65 -12.64 -29.61 2.14
CA GLU A 65 -12.90 -30.35 3.37
C GLU A 65 -12.05 -29.83 4.54
N PRO A 66 -12.51 -29.99 5.80
CA PRO A 66 -11.76 -29.58 6.98
C PRO A 66 -10.33 -30.15 7.03
N GLY A 67 -9.35 -29.27 7.17
CA GLY A 67 -7.93 -29.62 7.21
C GLY A 67 -7.24 -29.63 5.84
N GLU A 68 -7.97 -29.41 4.75
CA GLU A 68 -7.39 -29.36 3.41
C GLU A 68 -6.82 -27.98 3.08
N GLN A 69 -5.52 -27.96 2.75
CA GLN A 69 -4.85 -26.75 2.31
C GLN A 69 -5.28 -26.35 0.89
N GLY A 70 -5.33 -25.04 0.62
CA GLY A 70 -5.40 -24.56 -0.75
C GLY A 70 -4.21 -25.03 -1.60
N GLY A 71 -4.49 -25.33 -2.86
CA GLY A 71 -3.51 -25.76 -3.86
C GLY A 71 -2.74 -24.59 -4.50
N GLU A 72 -2.28 -24.81 -5.73
CA GLU A 72 -1.46 -23.83 -6.46
C GLU A 72 -2.08 -23.50 -7.81
N ILE A 73 -2.13 -22.21 -8.15
CA ILE A 73 -2.54 -21.73 -9.46
C ILE A 73 -1.48 -20.78 -10.01
N THR A 74 -1.00 -21.08 -11.21
CA THR A 74 -0.02 -20.25 -11.92
C THR A 74 -0.57 -19.86 -13.29
N VAL A 75 -0.53 -18.56 -13.60
CA VAL A 75 -0.98 -18.01 -14.88
C VAL A 75 0.13 -17.14 -15.45
N GLU A 76 0.61 -17.48 -16.64
CA GLU A 76 1.77 -16.84 -17.26
C GLU A 76 1.50 -16.48 -18.72
N GLY A 77 1.88 -15.27 -19.11
CA GLY A 77 1.81 -14.79 -20.50
C GLY A 77 2.58 -13.49 -20.69
N ALA A 78 2.53 -12.94 -21.90
CA ALA A 78 2.93 -11.54 -22.11
C ALA A 78 1.89 -10.60 -21.48
N GLU A 79 0.63 -10.91 -21.71
CA GLU A 79 -0.51 -10.23 -21.14
C GLU A 79 -1.38 -11.25 -20.39
N VAL A 80 -1.78 -10.92 -19.17
CA VAL A 80 -2.73 -11.72 -18.40
C VAL A 80 -3.94 -10.88 -18.06
N ILE A 81 -5.12 -11.31 -18.49
CA ILE A 81 -6.38 -10.61 -18.24
C ILE A 81 -7.27 -11.50 -17.38
N VAL A 82 -7.51 -11.10 -16.14
CA VAL A 82 -8.47 -11.73 -15.23
C VAL A 82 -9.75 -10.89 -15.26
N ALA A 83 -10.67 -11.24 -16.15
CA ALA A 83 -11.79 -10.39 -16.54
C ALA A 83 -12.97 -10.45 -15.57
N GLU A 84 -13.83 -11.47 -15.69
CA GLU A 84 -15.08 -11.61 -14.91
C GLU A 84 -15.08 -12.86 -14.01
N GLY A 85 -13.99 -13.63 -14.08
CA GLY A 85 -13.88 -14.96 -13.50
C GLY A 85 -13.61 -14.97 -12.00
N SER A 86 -13.00 -16.04 -11.50
CA SER A 86 -12.37 -16.01 -10.18
C SER A 86 -11.20 -16.98 -10.14
N ILE A 87 -10.17 -16.66 -9.37
CA ILE A 87 -9.03 -17.55 -9.15
C ILE A 87 -8.99 -17.87 -7.66
N GLN A 88 -9.18 -19.14 -7.32
CA GLN A 88 -9.40 -19.57 -5.94
C GLN A 88 -8.45 -20.71 -5.56
N ALA A 89 -7.68 -20.50 -4.51
CA ALA A 89 -6.88 -21.55 -3.86
C ALA A 89 -7.07 -21.44 -2.34
N LYS A 90 -8.32 -21.55 -1.89
CA LYS A 90 -8.70 -21.40 -0.47
C LYS A 90 -8.38 -22.66 0.32
N GLY A 91 -8.18 -22.52 1.63
CA GLY A 91 -8.10 -23.66 2.55
C GLY A 91 -9.26 -23.66 3.56
N THR A 92 -9.84 -24.83 3.83
CA THR A 92 -10.89 -25.01 4.85
C THR A 92 -10.28 -25.54 6.15
N ASP A 93 -10.37 -24.79 7.24
CA ASP A 93 -9.72 -25.08 8.53
C ASP A 93 -8.19 -25.33 8.45
N ALA A 94 -7.58 -24.95 7.33
CA ALA A 94 -6.16 -25.07 7.01
C ALA A 94 -5.66 -23.82 6.28
N LYS A 95 -4.37 -23.80 5.94
CA LYS A 95 -3.76 -22.64 5.27
C LYS A 95 -4.34 -22.46 3.85
N GLY A 96 -4.44 -21.21 3.42
CA GLY A 96 -4.63 -20.90 2.01
C GLY A 96 -3.50 -21.42 1.11
N GLY A 97 -3.78 -21.45 -0.19
CA GLY A 97 -2.87 -21.89 -1.24
C GLY A 97 -2.02 -20.76 -1.81
N ASN A 98 -1.56 -20.94 -3.04
CA ASN A 98 -0.73 -19.97 -3.75
C ASN A 98 -1.35 -19.61 -5.10
N ILE A 99 -1.39 -18.32 -5.42
CA ILE A 99 -1.68 -17.81 -6.76
C ILE A 99 -0.45 -17.04 -7.25
N THR A 100 0.07 -17.39 -8.43
CA THR A 100 1.15 -16.68 -9.10
C THR A 100 0.69 -16.20 -10.46
N ILE A 101 0.78 -14.90 -10.71
CA ILE A 101 0.45 -14.28 -11.99
C ILE A 101 1.70 -13.61 -12.55
N THR A 102 2.10 -14.01 -13.76
CA THR A 102 3.23 -13.38 -14.46
C THR A 102 2.77 -12.87 -15.82
N GLY A 103 2.86 -11.55 -16.03
CA GLY A 103 2.58 -10.90 -17.31
C GLY A 103 3.77 -10.07 -17.74
N THR A 104 4.58 -10.47 -18.73
CA THR A 104 5.81 -9.71 -19.05
C THR A 104 5.55 -8.26 -19.44
N ASP A 105 4.39 -7.99 -20.04
CA ASP A 105 3.99 -6.68 -20.53
C ASP A 105 2.93 -6.07 -19.62
N TRP A 106 1.85 -6.82 -19.34
CA TRP A 106 0.71 -6.29 -18.58
C TRP A 106 -0.09 -7.37 -17.83
N VAL A 107 -0.67 -6.98 -16.69
CA VAL A 107 -1.71 -7.73 -15.98
C VAL A 107 -2.92 -6.82 -15.75
N ASP A 108 -4.09 -7.26 -16.22
CA ASP A 108 -5.39 -6.68 -15.84
C ASP A 108 -6.06 -7.59 -14.81
N ALA A 109 -6.02 -7.20 -13.53
CA ALA A 109 -6.66 -7.90 -12.42
C ALA A 109 -8.06 -7.31 -12.17
N GLY A 110 -8.99 -7.64 -13.06
CA GLY A 110 -10.39 -7.18 -13.05
C GLY A 110 -11.36 -8.05 -12.25
N SER A 111 -10.91 -9.19 -11.72
CA SER A 111 -11.74 -10.04 -10.86
C SER A 111 -10.97 -10.66 -9.68
N THR A 112 -11.72 -11.27 -8.77
CA THR A 112 -11.25 -11.72 -7.47
C THR A 112 -10.21 -12.84 -7.55
N MET A 113 -9.14 -12.68 -6.77
CA MET A 113 -8.20 -13.74 -6.41
C MET A 113 -8.33 -14.04 -4.92
N ASP A 114 -8.54 -15.29 -4.52
CA ASP A 114 -8.76 -15.67 -3.12
C ASP A 114 -7.91 -16.87 -2.70
N VAL A 115 -6.97 -16.62 -1.79
CA VAL A 115 -6.13 -17.61 -1.11
C VAL A 115 -6.36 -17.58 0.40
N SER A 116 -7.56 -17.24 0.85
CA SER A 116 -7.90 -17.19 2.28
C SER A 116 -7.99 -18.60 2.89
N GLY A 117 -7.77 -18.69 4.20
CA GLY A 117 -7.91 -19.93 4.96
C GLY A 117 -7.88 -19.69 6.46
N LYS A 118 -7.68 -20.74 7.25
CA LYS A 118 -7.40 -20.62 8.70
C LYS A 118 -6.27 -19.63 8.94
N THR A 119 -5.18 -19.80 8.20
CA THR A 119 -4.12 -18.82 7.98
C THR A 119 -4.12 -18.49 6.50
N GLY A 120 -3.89 -17.23 6.14
CA GLY A 120 -3.87 -16.82 4.73
C GLY A 120 -2.76 -17.50 3.90
N GLY A 121 -3.02 -17.63 2.59
CA GLY A 121 -2.07 -18.11 1.59
C GLY A 121 -1.21 -16.99 1.00
N ASN A 122 -0.73 -17.19 -0.23
CA ASN A 122 0.11 -16.20 -0.93
C ASN A 122 -0.44 -15.84 -2.30
N VAL A 123 -0.41 -14.54 -2.63
CA VAL A 123 -0.59 -14.05 -4.00
C VAL A 123 0.69 -13.35 -4.44
N ASN A 124 1.24 -13.73 -5.59
CA ASN A 124 2.41 -13.09 -6.19
C ASN A 124 2.07 -12.62 -7.61
N ILE A 125 2.21 -11.33 -7.87
CA ILE A 125 2.01 -10.74 -9.19
C ILE A 125 3.32 -10.10 -9.63
N THR A 126 3.86 -10.55 -10.76
CA THR A 126 5.07 -9.96 -11.37
C THR A 126 4.75 -9.54 -12.79
N THR A 127 4.87 -8.26 -13.11
CA THR A 127 4.47 -7.77 -14.44
C THR A 127 5.20 -6.53 -14.95
N GLY A 128 5.09 -6.24 -16.25
CA GLY A 128 5.48 -4.97 -16.83
C GLY A 128 4.67 -3.81 -16.24
N GLY A 129 3.35 -3.82 -16.44
CA GLY A 129 2.41 -2.90 -15.80
C GLY A 129 1.15 -3.59 -15.27
N LEU A 130 0.46 -2.95 -14.35
CA LEU A 130 -0.68 -3.51 -13.63
C LEU A 130 -1.88 -2.56 -13.66
N SER A 131 -3.06 -3.11 -13.94
CA SER A 131 -4.35 -2.53 -13.59
C SER A 131 -5.01 -3.43 -12.54
N LEU A 132 -5.36 -2.88 -11.39
CA LEU A 132 -6.08 -3.59 -10.33
C LEU A 132 -7.44 -2.94 -10.11
N ALA A 133 -8.51 -3.72 -10.27
CA ALA A 133 -9.88 -3.24 -10.11
C ALA A 133 -10.77 -4.14 -9.25
N ALA A 134 -10.21 -5.24 -8.73
CA ALA A 134 -10.95 -6.22 -7.94
C ALA A 134 -10.16 -6.71 -6.73
N PRO A 135 -10.82 -7.41 -5.79
CA PRO A 135 -10.18 -7.89 -4.57
C PRO A 135 -9.12 -8.97 -4.79
N VAL A 136 -8.00 -8.85 -4.07
CA VAL A 136 -6.99 -9.88 -3.87
C VAL A 136 -6.96 -10.20 -2.38
N LEU A 137 -7.38 -11.42 -2.03
CA LEU A 137 -7.67 -11.83 -0.66
C LEU A 137 -6.70 -12.93 -0.22
N ALA A 138 -5.99 -12.71 0.88
CA ALA A 138 -5.18 -13.70 1.56
C ALA A 138 -5.47 -13.66 3.07
N ARG A 139 -6.75 -13.73 3.44
CA ARG A 139 -7.19 -13.54 4.83
C ARG A 139 -6.97 -14.77 5.69
N GLY A 140 -6.67 -14.55 6.96
CA GLY A 140 -6.73 -15.56 8.03
C GLY A 140 -8.07 -15.48 8.76
N THR A 141 -8.81 -16.59 8.83
CA THR A 141 -10.12 -16.61 9.50
C THR A 141 -9.99 -16.70 11.02
N THR A 142 -9.00 -17.44 11.51
CA THR A 142 -8.72 -17.59 12.96
C THR A 142 -7.23 -17.51 13.31
N GLY A 143 -6.35 -17.70 12.33
CA GLY A 143 -4.91 -17.44 12.42
C GLY A 143 -4.53 -16.19 11.63
N ASP A 144 -3.23 -16.03 11.41
CA ASP A 144 -2.69 -14.84 10.76
C ASP A 144 -3.12 -14.69 9.30
N GLY A 145 -3.04 -13.45 8.83
CA GLY A 145 -3.14 -13.14 7.42
C GLY A 145 -2.00 -13.73 6.60
N GLY A 146 -2.21 -13.78 5.30
CA GLY A 146 -1.26 -14.26 4.32
C GLY A 146 -0.37 -13.16 3.77
N ASN A 147 0.10 -13.36 2.54
CA ASN A 147 1.02 -12.46 1.87
C ASN A 147 0.48 -12.07 0.48
N ILE A 148 0.54 -10.79 0.15
CA ILE A 148 0.33 -10.28 -1.21
C ILE A 148 1.60 -9.54 -1.62
N ASN A 149 2.26 -10.04 -2.66
CA ASN A 149 3.46 -9.42 -3.23
C ASN A 149 3.19 -9.02 -4.69
N ILE A 150 3.32 -7.74 -4.99
CA ILE A 150 3.10 -7.17 -6.31
C ILE A 150 4.39 -6.46 -6.72
N ASN A 151 4.97 -6.88 -7.84
CA ASN A 151 6.17 -6.27 -8.42
C ASN A 151 5.88 -5.88 -9.87
N THR A 152 5.94 -4.59 -10.15
CA THR A 152 5.72 -4.05 -11.50
C THR A 152 7.00 -3.37 -12.00
N LEU A 153 7.37 -3.58 -13.27
CA LEU A 153 8.54 -2.91 -13.86
C LEU A 153 8.29 -1.43 -14.12
N PHE A 154 7.06 -1.10 -14.52
CA PHE A 154 6.67 0.24 -14.95
C PHE A 154 5.65 0.84 -13.98
N LYS A 155 4.36 0.72 -14.30
CA LYS A 155 3.28 1.42 -13.62
C LYS A 155 2.26 0.46 -13.03
N SER A 156 1.68 0.85 -11.90
CA SER A 156 0.51 0.22 -11.31
C SER A 156 -0.62 1.25 -11.15
N TRP A 157 -1.81 0.89 -11.62
CA TRP A 157 -3.02 1.70 -11.51
C TRP A 157 -4.09 0.95 -10.74
N GLU A 158 -4.56 1.54 -9.66
CA GLU A 158 -5.58 0.94 -8.81
C GLU A 158 -6.77 1.89 -8.66
N VAL A 159 -7.94 1.40 -9.05
CA VAL A 159 -9.20 2.14 -8.90
C VAL A 159 -9.77 1.95 -7.50
N VAL A 160 -10.81 2.72 -7.16
CA VAL A 160 -11.46 2.68 -5.84
C VAL A 160 -11.99 1.31 -5.42
N SER A 161 -12.29 0.41 -6.36
CA SER A 161 -12.74 -0.96 -6.07
C SER A 161 -11.60 -1.96 -5.84
N ALA A 162 -10.34 -1.55 -6.03
CA ALA A 162 -9.18 -2.38 -5.73
C ALA A 162 -9.08 -2.61 -4.22
N LEU A 163 -8.92 -3.87 -3.82
CA LEU A 163 -8.78 -4.26 -2.42
C LEU A 163 -7.67 -5.30 -2.29
N LEU A 164 -6.69 -5.04 -1.45
CA LEU A 164 -5.67 -6.00 -1.03
C LEU A 164 -5.93 -6.31 0.45
N ASP A 165 -6.41 -7.51 0.78
CA ASP A 165 -6.77 -7.88 2.15
C ASP A 165 -5.98 -9.09 2.65
N VAL A 166 -5.08 -8.83 3.59
CA VAL A 166 -4.29 -9.81 4.34
C VAL A 166 -4.66 -9.78 5.82
N SER A 167 -5.87 -9.41 6.19
CA SER A 167 -6.30 -9.36 7.60
C SER A 167 -6.39 -10.75 8.22
N GLY A 168 -6.15 -10.85 9.52
CA GLY A 168 -6.17 -12.10 10.29
C GLY A 168 -5.90 -11.85 11.77
N ALA A 169 -5.61 -12.89 12.56
CA ALA A 169 -5.35 -12.76 13.99
C ALA A 169 -4.26 -11.71 14.30
N GLY A 170 -3.08 -11.81 13.68
CA GLY A 170 -2.01 -10.80 13.71
C GLY A 170 -1.84 -9.97 12.43
N GLY A 171 -2.88 -9.92 11.57
CA GLY A 171 -2.73 -9.37 10.22
C GLY A 171 -1.75 -10.18 9.35
N GLY A 172 -1.42 -9.66 8.18
CA GLY A 172 -0.53 -10.30 7.20
C GLY A 172 0.44 -9.30 6.60
N THR A 173 0.95 -9.56 5.38
CA THR A 173 1.89 -8.64 4.71
C THR A 173 1.44 -8.28 3.31
N ILE A 174 1.44 -6.99 2.99
CA ILE A 174 1.31 -6.46 1.63
C ILE A 174 2.64 -5.81 1.24
N LYS A 175 3.17 -6.19 0.07
CA LYS A 175 4.29 -5.51 -0.59
C LYS A 175 3.87 -5.14 -2.00
N HIS A 176 3.82 -3.85 -2.32
CA HIS A 176 3.45 -3.37 -3.65
C HIS A 176 4.52 -2.42 -4.18
N PHE A 177 5.37 -2.95 -5.07
CA PHE A 177 6.53 -2.26 -5.61
C PHE A 177 6.39 -2.01 -7.12
N ALA A 178 6.73 -0.80 -7.56
CA ALA A 178 6.79 -0.45 -8.97
C ALA A 178 8.09 0.27 -9.33
N GLY A 179 8.64 -0.01 -10.52
CA GLY A 179 9.86 0.66 -10.98
C GLY A 179 9.65 2.16 -11.29
N GLN A 180 8.47 2.55 -11.78
CA GLN A 180 8.19 3.94 -12.17
C GLN A 180 7.11 4.60 -11.31
N GLU A 181 5.89 4.07 -11.28
CA GLU A 181 4.75 4.78 -10.68
C GLU A 181 3.73 3.83 -10.06
N ILE A 182 3.20 4.20 -8.88
CA ILE A 182 1.94 3.65 -8.36
C ILE A 182 0.97 4.83 -8.20
N THR A 183 -0.21 4.70 -8.81
CA THR A 183 -1.35 5.59 -8.55
C THR A 183 -2.48 4.74 -7.98
N THR A 184 -2.93 5.06 -6.78
CA THR A 184 -3.92 4.24 -6.08
C THR A 184 -5.02 5.06 -5.42
N SER A 185 -6.25 4.58 -5.59
CA SER A 185 -7.43 4.88 -4.77
C SER A 185 -7.93 3.64 -4.01
N GLY A 186 -7.15 2.54 -4.03
CA GLY A 186 -7.56 1.24 -3.50
C GLY A 186 -7.47 1.14 -1.96
N GLU A 187 -7.90 0.00 -1.45
CA GLU A 187 -7.86 -0.36 -0.05
C GLU A 187 -6.77 -1.41 0.24
N TYR A 188 -5.95 -1.16 1.27
CA TYR A 188 -4.86 -2.04 1.69
C TYR A 188 -5.08 -2.40 3.15
N LEU A 189 -5.47 -3.63 3.42
CA LEU A 189 -5.88 -4.07 4.76
C LEU A 189 -4.95 -5.17 5.27
N ALA A 190 -4.30 -4.91 6.40
CA ALA A 190 -3.50 -5.87 7.16
C ALA A 190 -3.94 -5.88 8.63
N ILE A 191 -5.25 -5.97 8.86
CA ILE A 191 -5.83 -5.77 10.21
C ILE A 191 -5.59 -6.99 11.10
N GLY A 192 -5.15 -6.75 12.33
CA GLY A 192 -5.00 -7.73 13.40
C GLY A 192 -6.25 -7.83 14.28
N THR A 193 -7.00 -8.93 14.19
CA THR A 193 -8.26 -9.09 14.93
C THR A 193 -8.07 -9.65 16.34
N ALA A 194 -6.94 -10.29 16.63
CA ALA A 194 -6.62 -10.91 17.91
C ALA A 194 -5.13 -10.74 18.27
N GLY A 195 -4.54 -9.63 17.85
CA GLY A 195 -3.10 -9.41 17.85
C GLY A 195 -2.75 -8.00 17.37
N ALA A 196 -1.46 -7.77 17.14
CA ALA A 196 -1.01 -6.56 16.47
C ALA A 196 -1.48 -6.54 15.00
N GLY A 197 -1.55 -5.36 14.40
CA GLY A 197 -1.72 -5.24 12.96
C GLY A 197 -0.51 -5.76 12.18
N GLY A 198 -0.74 -6.08 10.91
CA GLY A 198 0.27 -6.60 10.00
C GLY A 198 1.18 -5.50 9.43
N SER A 199 1.75 -5.77 8.25
CA SER A 199 2.69 -4.85 7.59
C SER A 199 2.30 -4.54 6.15
N ILE A 200 2.45 -3.26 5.78
CA ILE A 200 2.17 -2.76 4.44
C ILE A 200 3.36 -1.93 3.97
N ASP A 201 4.00 -2.37 2.89
CA ASP A 201 5.09 -1.65 2.24
C ASP A 201 4.68 -1.31 0.80
N VAL A 202 4.68 -0.02 0.45
CA VAL A 202 4.36 0.47 -0.89
C VAL A 202 5.48 1.37 -1.37
N THR A 203 6.12 1.05 -2.49
CA THR A 203 7.17 1.91 -3.04
C THR A 203 7.22 1.94 -4.55
N ALA A 204 7.51 3.12 -5.09
CA ALA A 204 7.83 3.34 -6.48
C ALA A 204 8.62 4.63 -6.63
N ASN A 205 9.24 4.86 -7.79
CA ASN A 205 9.90 6.13 -8.06
C ASN A 205 8.94 7.33 -7.91
N THR A 206 7.65 7.17 -8.26
CA THR A 206 6.57 8.14 -8.01
C THR A 206 5.38 7.45 -7.36
N LEU A 207 4.91 7.96 -6.23
CA LEU A 207 3.73 7.46 -5.52
C LEU A 207 2.64 8.51 -5.50
N LYS A 208 1.41 8.11 -5.86
CA LYS A 208 0.22 8.95 -5.85
C LYS A 208 -0.89 8.25 -5.08
N PHE A 209 -1.06 8.66 -3.83
CA PHE A 209 -2.15 8.29 -2.93
C PHE A 209 -3.28 9.28 -3.11
N MET A 210 -4.33 8.85 -3.81
CA MET A 210 -5.47 9.70 -4.15
C MET A 210 -6.50 9.62 -3.02
N SER A 211 -7.44 8.68 -3.10
CA SER A 211 -8.52 8.50 -2.13
C SER A 211 -8.49 7.10 -1.50
N ASN A 212 -7.31 6.67 -1.08
CA ASN A 212 -7.05 5.31 -0.60
C ASN A 212 -7.28 5.16 0.91
N THR A 213 -7.53 3.91 1.33
CA THR A 213 -7.51 3.50 2.74
C THR A 213 -6.37 2.50 2.93
N ILE A 214 -5.45 2.77 3.86
CA ILE A 214 -4.38 1.86 4.22
C ILE A 214 -4.47 1.61 5.72
N ASP A 215 -4.80 0.38 6.10
CA ASP A 215 -5.11 0.01 7.48
C ASP A 215 -4.31 -1.22 7.93
N ALA A 216 -3.37 -0.99 8.85
CA ALA A 216 -2.64 -2.00 9.59
C ALA A 216 -2.95 -1.91 11.10
N SER A 217 -4.19 -1.61 11.47
CA SER A 217 -4.62 -1.57 12.87
C SER A 217 -4.65 -2.96 13.50
N GLY A 218 -4.53 -3.05 14.82
CA GLY A 218 -4.64 -4.32 15.54
C GLY A 218 -5.29 -4.17 16.92
N THR A 219 -5.89 -5.24 17.45
CA THR A 219 -6.54 -5.21 18.76
C THR A 219 -5.55 -5.18 19.93
N MET A 220 -4.33 -5.67 19.76
CA MET A 220 -3.29 -5.73 20.80
C MET A 220 -2.06 -4.84 20.51
N GLY A 221 -2.13 -4.04 19.44
CA GLY A 221 -1.04 -3.19 18.98
C GLY A 221 -1.27 -2.71 17.55
N GLY A 222 -0.81 -1.52 17.22
CA GLY A 222 -0.75 -1.06 15.83
C GLY A 222 0.29 -1.83 15.00
N GLY A 223 0.05 -1.94 13.71
CA GLY A 223 0.98 -2.53 12.73
C GLY A 223 2.00 -1.53 12.18
N ARG A 224 2.61 -1.88 11.05
CA ARG A 224 3.64 -1.07 10.38
C ARG A 224 3.26 -0.74 8.95
N ILE A 225 3.36 0.53 8.58
CA ILE A 225 3.13 1.01 7.21
C ILE A 225 4.37 1.80 6.74
N ARG A 226 4.90 1.49 5.55
CA ARG A 226 5.96 2.26 4.89
C ARG A 226 5.54 2.64 3.48
N LEU A 227 5.51 3.94 3.21
CA LEU A 227 5.05 4.52 1.95
C LEU A 227 6.21 5.32 1.35
N GLY A 228 6.86 4.76 0.34
CA GLY A 228 7.93 5.44 -0.40
C GLY A 228 9.29 5.47 0.28
N GLY A 229 9.51 4.77 1.39
CA GLY A 229 10.88 4.64 1.92
C GLY A 229 10.95 4.19 3.36
N GLU A 230 12.18 4.00 3.81
CA GLU A 230 12.49 3.60 5.18
C GLU A 230 12.57 4.79 6.13
N TYR A 231 12.73 4.49 7.42
CA TYR A 231 12.89 5.51 8.44
C TYR A 231 14.05 6.43 8.08
N GLN A 232 13.80 7.73 8.02
CA GLN A 232 14.75 8.76 7.60
C GLN A 232 15.45 8.43 6.26
N GLY A 233 14.71 7.84 5.33
CA GLY A 233 15.20 7.46 4.00
C GLY A 233 16.29 6.41 4.01
N GLY A 234 16.38 5.58 5.05
CA GLY A 234 17.37 4.52 5.14
C GLY A 234 18.80 5.00 5.43
N LYS A 235 19.00 6.27 5.82
CA LYS A 235 20.34 6.89 5.95
C LYS A 235 21.35 6.17 6.85
N ASN A 236 20.87 5.33 7.77
CA ASN A 236 21.68 4.53 8.70
C ASN A 236 21.68 3.03 8.39
N LEU A 237 21.16 2.63 7.23
CA LEU A 237 21.10 1.25 6.77
C LEU A 237 22.22 1.00 5.76
N ALA A 238 22.81 -0.19 5.83
CA ALA A 238 23.82 -0.61 4.86
C ALA A 238 23.18 -1.05 3.53
N VAL A 239 21.95 -1.54 3.60
CA VAL A 239 21.13 -1.99 2.48
C VAL A 239 19.70 -1.63 2.81
N ASP A 240 19.03 -0.94 1.89
CA ASP A 240 17.62 -0.59 2.06
C ASP A 240 16.72 -1.83 1.86
N GLU A 241 15.75 -2.04 2.74
CA GLU A 241 14.75 -3.11 2.59
C GLU A 241 13.68 -2.73 1.55
N ILE A 242 13.42 -1.44 1.38
CA ILE A 242 12.54 -0.86 0.37
C ILE A 242 13.21 0.36 -0.25
N LEU A 243 13.06 0.51 -1.56
CA LEU A 243 13.60 1.67 -2.26
C LEU A 243 12.85 2.94 -1.83
N ASN A 244 13.57 4.06 -1.78
CA ASN A 244 12.94 5.35 -1.59
C ASN A 244 12.25 5.81 -2.90
N ALA A 245 11.07 6.38 -2.76
CA ALA A 245 10.40 7.15 -3.80
C ALA A 245 11.19 8.43 -4.05
N LYS A 246 11.17 8.94 -5.28
CA LYS A 246 11.65 10.31 -5.54
C LYS A 246 10.54 11.33 -5.30
N PHE A 247 9.31 10.96 -5.62
CA PHE A 247 8.13 11.83 -5.54
C PHE A 247 6.98 11.19 -4.77
N LEU A 248 6.70 11.80 -3.62
CA LEU A 248 5.58 11.71 -2.70
C LEU A 248 4.33 12.53 -3.07
N PHE A 249 3.18 11.96 -3.47
CA PHE A 249 1.89 12.68 -3.45
C PHE A 249 0.85 11.93 -2.64
N MET A 250 0.28 12.61 -1.65
CA MET A 250 -0.84 12.10 -0.87
C MET A 250 -1.86 13.21 -0.64
N THR A 251 -3.08 13.00 -1.14
CA THR A 251 -4.17 13.97 -0.94
C THR A 251 -4.81 13.84 0.43
N ASP A 252 -5.64 14.81 0.79
CA ASP A 252 -6.43 14.84 2.03
C ASP A 252 -7.48 13.72 2.13
N ALA A 253 -7.86 13.12 1.00
CA ALA A 253 -8.74 11.96 0.97
C ALA A 253 -8.05 10.63 1.34
N ALA A 254 -6.72 10.60 1.50
CA ALA A 254 -5.99 9.41 1.89
C ALA A 254 -6.06 9.18 3.41
N ASN A 255 -6.48 7.98 3.82
CA ASN A 255 -6.60 7.58 5.23
C ASN A 255 -5.59 6.48 5.57
N ILE A 256 -4.65 6.77 6.47
CA ILE A 256 -3.58 5.87 6.87
C ILE A 256 -3.71 5.54 8.36
N THR A 257 -4.00 4.29 8.69
CA THR A 257 -4.28 3.87 10.07
C THR A 257 -3.39 2.69 10.46
N ALA A 258 -2.76 2.78 11.63
CA ALA A 258 -2.09 1.67 12.27
C ALA A 258 -2.28 1.77 13.78
N LYS A 259 -3.52 1.93 14.25
CA LYS A 259 -3.80 2.13 15.67
C LYS A 259 -4.03 0.81 16.40
N THR A 260 -3.90 0.87 17.71
CA THR A 260 -4.46 -0.16 18.58
C THR A 260 -5.96 0.10 18.73
N THR A 261 -6.79 -0.91 18.45
CA THR A 261 -8.25 -0.80 18.56
C THR A 261 -8.80 -1.37 19.86
N GLY A 262 -8.01 -2.18 20.58
CA GLY A 262 -8.35 -2.67 21.91
C GLY A 262 -7.97 -1.71 23.04
N THR A 263 -8.16 -2.17 24.28
CA THR A 263 -7.83 -1.40 25.49
C THR A 263 -6.32 -1.26 25.70
N ASP A 264 -5.56 -2.29 25.32
CA ASP A 264 -4.14 -2.41 25.61
C ASP A 264 -3.32 -2.60 24.33
N GLY A 265 -2.22 -1.87 24.20
CA GLY A 265 -1.26 -2.08 23.11
C GLY A 265 -0.66 -0.78 22.59
N THR A 266 0.63 -0.81 22.24
CA THR A 266 1.35 0.32 21.67
C THR A 266 0.78 0.74 20.32
N GLY A 267 0.73 2.04 20.07
CA GLY A 267 0.38 2.60 18.78
C GLY A 267 1.29 2.10 17.66
N GLY A 268 0.81 2.11 16.41
CA GLY A 268 1.58 1.61 15.28
C GLY A 268 2.60 2.61 14.76
N ARG A 269 3.23 2.22 13.66
CA ARG A 269 4.29 2.99 13.02
C ARG A 269 3.99 3.22 11.56
N VAL A 270 3.96 4.49 11.15
CA VAL A 270 3.80 4.89 9.75
C VAL A 270 5.02 5.71 9.32
N ILE A 271 5.55 5.42 8.14
CA ILE A 271 6.63 6.19 7.50
C ILE A 271 6.15 6.58 6.10
N ALA A 272 6.19 7.87 5.77
CA ALA A 272 5.98 8.43 4.45
C ALA A 272 7.23 9.21 4.04
N TRP A 273 7.89 8.78 2.96
CA TRP A 273 9.19 9.31 2.55
C TRP A 273 9.29 9.53 1.04
N ALA A 274 10.03 10.56 0.63
CA ALA A 274 10.51 10.72 -0.73
C ALA A 274 11.85 11.48 -0.81
N ASP A 275 12.78 11.06 -1.67
CA ASP A 275 14.12 11.65 -1.76
C ASP A 275 14.13 13.10 -2.27
N GLN A 276 13.22 13.48 -3.18
CA GLN A 276 13.24 14.81 -3.81
C GLN A 276 12.08 15.69 -3.37
N TYR A 277 10.87 15.15 -3.39
CA TYR A 277 9.68 15.93 -3.07
C TYR A 277 8.61 15.07 -2.44
N ALA A 278 8.11 15.47 -1.27
CA ALA A 278 6.93 14.91 -0.64
C ALA A 278 5.87 16.00 -0.47
N PHE A 279 4.67 15.76 -1.01
CA PHE A 279 3.45 16.50 -0.69
C PHE A 279 2.48 15.56 0.01
N VAL A 280 2.13 15.88 1.25
CA VAL A 280 1.34 15.00 2.12
C VAL A 280 0.28 15.80 2.87
N SER A 281 -0.97 15.62 2.47
CA SER A 281 -2.17 16.16 3.16
C SER A 281 -3.04 15.06 3.81
N GLY A 282 -2.58 13.80 3.77
CA GLY A 282 -3.36 12.66 4.26
C GLY A 282 -3.58 12.67 5.78
N GLN A 283 -4.49 11.79 6.21
CA GLN A 283 -4.90 11.64 7.61
C GLN A 283 -4.21 10.42 8.23
N PHE A 284 -3.57 10.59 9.40
CA PHE A 284 -2.83 9.53 10.10
C PHE A 284 -3.40 9.25 11.50
N ASP A 285 -3.75 7.99 11.80
CA ASP A 285 -4.18 7.55 13.13
C ASP A 285 -3.38 6.31 13.58
N VAL A 286 -2.47 6.51 14.53
CA VAL A 286 -1.56 5.49 15.06
C VAL A 286 -1.66 5.38 16.58
N ARG A 287 -2.79 5.79 17.18
CA ARG A 287 -2.95 5.84 18.63
C ARG A 287 -2.74 4.49 19.33
N PRO A 288 -2.25 4.50 20.59
CA PRO A 288 -2.25 3.31 21.45
C PRO A 288 -3.65 2.92 21.90
N GLY A 289 -3.73 1.81 22.63
CA GLY A 289 -4.96 1.37 23.28
C GLY A 289 -5.43 2.38 24.32
N THR A 290 -6.70 2.30 24.69
CA THR A 290 -7.32 3.31 25.57
C THR A 290 -6.74 3.32 27.00
N GLU A 291 -6.16 2.23 27.48
CA GLU A 291 -5.67 2.08 28.86
C GLU A 291 -4.15 1.91 28.97
N SER A 292 -3.51 1.26 27.99
CA SER A 292 -2.05 1.02 28.03
C SER A 292 -1.39 1.00 26.64
N GLY A 293 -0.05 0.99 26.65
CA GLY A 293 0.79 1.04 25.44
C GLY A 293 1.37 2.42 25.18
N ALA A 294 2.56 2.47 24.56
CA ALA A 294 3.20 3.72 24.20
C ALA A 294 2.50 4.38 23.01
N GLY A 295 2.59 5.72 22.91
CA GLY A 295 2.08 6.45 21.75
C GLY A 295 2.65 5.93 20.43
N GLY A 296 1.90 6.13 19.35
CA GLY A 296 2.33 5.72 18.02
C GLY A 296 3.39 6.65 17.43
N PHE A 297 3.86 6.29 16.24
CA PHE A 297 4.89 7.04 15.54
C PHE A 297 4.51 7.26 14.08
N VAL A 298 4.58 8.50 13.63
CA VAL A 298 4.47 8.90 12.22
C VAL A 298 5.73 9.65 11.82
N GLU A 299 6.34 9.26 10.71
CA GLU A 299 7.30 10.10 9.99
C GLU A 299 6.69 10.54 8.67
N VAL A 300 6.75 11.85 8.40
CA VAL A 300 6.48 12.41 7.08
C VAL A 300 7.65 13.30 6.70
N SER A 301 8.47 12.85 5.75
CA SER A 301 9.79 13.45 5.49
C SER A 301 10.17 13.43 4.02
N SER A 302 11.25 14.16 3.70
CA SER A 302 11.87 14.10 2.38
C SER A 302 13.39 14.30 2.45
N GLY A 303 14.14 13.74 1.51
CA GLY A 303 15.57 14.05 1.35
C GLY A 303 15.85 15.50 0.94
N ASP A 304 14.86 16.22 0.40
CA ASP A 304 15.01 17.60 -0.06
C ASP A 304 13.80 18.48 0.33
N THR A 305 12.63 18.28 -0.28
CA THR A 305 11.49 19.22 -0.21
C THR A 305 10.22 18.55 0.37
N LEU A 306 9.60 19.12 1.42
CA LEU A 306 8.41 18.53 2.10
C LEU A 306 7.23 19.52 2.29
N ALA A 307 6.23 19.50 1.42
CA ALA A 307 4.96 20.15 1.73
C ALA A 307 4.09 19.25 2.62
N PHE A 308 3.80 19.68 3.84
CA PHE A 308 2.98 18.93 4.79
C PHE A 308 1.78 19.76 5.25
N ASP A 309 0.60 19.16 5.11
CA ASP A 309 -0.72 19.72 5.46
C ASP A 309 -1.65 18.58 5.91
N GLY A 310 -1.07 17.57 6.58
CA GLY A 310 -1.79 16.38 7.04
C GLY A 310 -2.17 16.45 8.52
N SER A 311 -3.08 15.57 8.95
CA SER A 311 -3.43 15.43 10.37
C SER A 311 -2.79 14.19 10.97
N VAL A 312 -2.39 14.27 12.24
CA VAL A 312 -1.76 13.14 12.94
C VAL A 312 -2.37 12.97 14.33
N ARG A 313 -2.80 11.75 14.62
CA ARG A 313 -3.23 11.31 15.95
C ARG A 313 -2.35 10.16 16.40
N ALA A 314 -1.44 10.41 17.34
CA ALA A 314 -0.54 9.38 17.84
C ALA A 314 -0.64 9.14 19.36
N SER A 315 -1.37 9.98 20.08
CA SER A 315 -1.42 9.98 21.55
C SER A 315 -2.80 9.60 22.11
N VAL A 316 -2.79 9.11 23.36
CA VAL A 316 -3.98 8.98 24.22
C VAL A 316 -3.57 9.38 25.64
N ASP A 317 -4.31 10.33 26.24
CA ASP A 317 -4.03 10.89 27.56
C ASP A 317 -2.58 11.42 27.70
N ASP A 318 -1.82 10.94 28.67
CA ASP A 318 -0.42 11.30 28.94
C ASP A 318 0.59 10.45 28.15
N ARG A 319 0.12 9.51 27.33
CA ARG A 319 0.97 8.61 26.54
C ARG A 319 1.18 9.23 25.16
N THR A 320 2.19 10.08 25.08
CA THR A 320 2.52 10.83 23.87
C THR A 320 3.06 9.91 22.77
N GLY A 321 2.57 10.12 21.56
CA GLY A 321 3.16 9.63 20.32
C GLY A 321 3.88 10.76 19.60
N THR A 322 4.45 10.47 18.44
CA THR A 322 5.32 11.43 17.73
C THR A 322 4.96 11.56 16.25
N LEU A 323 4.94 12.80 15.77
CA LEU A 323 5.13 13.16 14.38
C LEU A 323 6.58 13.63 14.19
N LEU A 324 7.36 12.95 13.35
CA LEU A 324 8.69 13.39 12.91
C LEU A 324 8.60 14.00 11.52
N LEU A 325 9.11 15.23 11.39
CA LEU A 325 9.35 15.91 10.12
C LEU A 325 10.86 16.13 9.98
N ASP A 326 11.50 15.46 9.00
CA ASP A 326 12.96 15.51 8.77
C ASP A 326 13.35 15.88 7.31
N PRO A 327 12.86 17.00 6.73
CA PRO A 327 13.32 17.45 5.42
C PRO A 327 14.70 18.12 5.46
N LYS A 328 15.27 18.47 4.30
CA LYS A 328 16.54 19.23 4.24
C LYS A 328 16.47 20.59 4.95
N SER A 329 15.32 21.26 4.88
CA SER A 329 15.07 22.53 5.59
C SER A 329 13.58 22.63 5.94
N ILE A 330 13.27 23.22 7.09
CA ILE A 330 11.90 23.45 7.56
C ILE A 330 11.64 24.96 7.60
N THR A 331 10.56 25.41 6.99
CA THR A 331 10.00 26.75 7.23
C THR A 331 8.59 26.60 7.76
N ILE A 332 8.30 27.20 8.92
CA ILE A 332 6.95 27.33 9.48
C ILE A 332 6.50 28.78 9.29
N LYS A 333 5.36 28.97 8.62
CA LYS A 333 4.75 30.27 8.35
C LYS A 333 3.30 30.26 8.83
N GLY A 334 2.76 31.41 9.22
CA GLY A 334 1.36 31.57 9.58
C GLY A 334 0.53 31.94 8.38
N GLU A 335 -0.79 31.79 8.54
CA GLU A 335 -1.81 32.09 7.53
C GLU A 335 -2.15 33.60 7.47
N ASP A 336 -1.26 34.47 7.93
CA ASP A 336 -1.55 35.91 7.98
C ASP A 336 -1.94 36.37 6.57
N GLY A 337 -3.12 37.00 6.47
CA GLY A 337 -3.75 37.50 5.24
C GLY A 337 -2.97 38.61 4.51
N ASP A 338 -1.65 38.50 4.48
CA ASP A 338 -0.76 39.27 3.64
C ASP A 338 -0.81 38.69 2.22
N SER A 339 -1.57 39.39 1.40
CA SER A 339 -1.86 39.09 0.01
C SER A 339 -0.63 39.38 -0.85
N GLY A 340 0.45 38.63 -0.63
CA GLY A 340 1.76 38.88 -1.26
C GLY A 340 2.57 37.65 -1.66
N ASP A 341 2.35 36.48 -1.08
CA ASP A 341 3.09 35.24 -1.42
C ASP A 341 2.08 34.08 -1.46
N GLY A 342 1.45 33.88 -2.63
CA GLY A 342 0.20 33.13 -2.82
C GLY A 342 0.28 31.61 -2.67
N CYS A 343 1.13 31.10 -1.77
CA CYS A 343 1.23 29.68 -1.43
C CYS A 343 0.58 29.43 -0.07
N ASP A 344 -0.66 29.87 0.07
CA ASP A 344 -1.57 29.42 1.12
C ASP A 344 -1.92 27.96 0.80
N VAL A 345 -1.28 27.03 1.52
CA VAL A 345 -1.51 25.56 1.62
C VAL A 345 -2.61 24.95 0.73
N GLY A 346 -2.47 25.09 -0.59
CA GLY A 346 -3.58 24.81 -1.50
C GLY A 346 -3.18 24.84 -2.97
N PHE A 347 -4.03 24.22 -3.79
CA PHE A 347 -3.89 24.01 -5.23
C PHE A 347 -3.92 25.31 -6.06
N GLY A 348 -2.97 26.22 -5.81
CA GLY A 348 -2.77 27.46 -6.56
C GLY A 348 -1.97 27.25 -7.84
N ASN A 349 -2.35 27.95 -8.91
CA ASN A 349 -1.70 27.89 -10.23
C ASN A 349 -0.83 29.14 -10.50
N THR A 350 -0.19 29.68 -9.46
CA THR A 350 0.79 30.77 -9.58
C THR A 350 2.19 30.19 -9.80
N ASP A 351 3.07 30.95 -10.47
CA ASP A 351 4.44 30.50 -10.78
C ASP A 351 5.29 30.18 -9.55
N GLU A 352 4.88 30.68 -8.38
CA GLU A 352 5.50 30.52 -7.05
C GLU A 352 4.97 29.28 -6.30
N CYS A 353 3.80 28.72 -6.67
CA CYS A 353 3.11 27.65 -5.92
C CYS A 353 2.86 26.40 -6.76
N LYS A 354 3.82 26.04 -7.61
CA LYS A 354 3.72 24.94 -8.60
C LYS A 354 3.79 23.52 -8.02
N GLY A 355 3.33 23.28 -6.79
CA GLY A 355 3.13 21.91 -6.29
C GLY A 355 2.15 21.12 -7.16
N ALA A 356 1.16 21.82 -7.73
CA ALA A 356 0.14 21.24 -8.61
C ALA A 356 0.56 21.03 -10.09
N ALA A 357 1.65 21.65 -10.56
CA ALA A 357 2.09 21.45 -11.95
C ALA A 357 2.59 20.01 -12.23
N MET A 358 2.73 19.19 -11.18
CA MET A 358 3.18 17.81 -11.26
C MET A 358 2.09 16.80 -11.59
N PHE A 359 0.81 17.15 -11.39
CA PHE A 359 -0.31 16.23 -11.65
C PHE A 359 -0.62 16.04 -13.14
N ILE A 360 -0.13 16.92 -14.03
CA ILE A 360 -0.63 17.01 -15.42
C ILE A 360 0.47 16.90 -16.51
N ALA A 361 1.76 16.82 -16.18
CA ALA A 361 2.82 16.84 -17.20
C ALA A 361 3.43 15.45 -17.49
N GLU A 362 2.95 14.79 -18.54
CA GLU A 362 3.58 13.58 -19.14
C GLU A 362 4.96 13.85 -19.77
N THR A 363 5.40 15.11 -19.86
CA THR A 363 6.68 15.47 -20.47
C THR A 363 7.32 16.66 -19.74
N GLY A 364 8.39 16.38 -18.98
CA GLY A 364 9.33 17.41 -18.51
C GLY A 364 8.90 18.12 -17.22
N VAL A 365 9.48 17.66 -16.11
CA VAL A 365 9.52 18.37 -14.83
C VAL A 365 10.15 19.75 -15.06
N SER A 366 9.35 20.82 -15.05
CA SER A 366 9.91 22.17 -14.99
C SER A 366 10.47 22.36 -13.58
N GLN A 367 11.79 22.30 -13.47
CA GLN A 367 12.53 22.66 -12.26
C GLN A 367 12.17 24.08 -11.82
N ASN A 368 11.32 24.21 -10.82
CA ASN A 368 11.12 25.45 -10.08
C ASN A 368 11.00 25.09 -8.59
N TYR A 369 12.08 24.52 -8.06
CA TYR A 369 12.32 24.34 -6.61
C TYR A 369 12.72 25.69 -5.97
N GLY A 370 11.94 26.73 -6.25
CA GLY A 370 12.22 28.09 -5.84
C GLY A 370 11.33 28.48 -4.67
N GLN A 371 11.97 28.74 -3.53
CA GLN A 371 11.41 29.27 -2.28
C GLN A 371 10.87 28.23 -1.30
N GLY A 372 11.28 28.41 -0.05
CA GLY A 372 11.20 27.44 1.03
C GLY A 372 9.81 26.86 1.20
N VAL A 373 9.78 25.53 1.17
CA VAL A 373 8.77 24.66 1.75
C VAL A 373 8.22 25.23 3.05
N SER A 374 6.92 25.56 3.07
CA SER A 374 6.21 26.06 4.24
C SER A 374 5.24 25.03 4.79
N ILE A 375 5.30 24.80 6.09
CA ILE A 375 4.24 24.16 6.87
C ILE A 375 3.46 25.29 7.55
N ALA A 376 2.14 25.26 7.49
CA ALA A 376 1.33 26.23 8.21
C ALA A 376 1.48 26.03 9.71
N SER A 377 1.59 27.12 10.47
CA SER A 377 1.67 27.07 11.93
C SER A 377 0.43 26.41 12.56
N SER A 378 -0.74 26.59 11.94
CA SER A 378 -2.01 25.96 12.32
C SER A 378 -1.92 24.43 12.29
N VAL A 379 -1.34 23.85 11.23
CA VAL A 379 -1.14 22.39 11.10
C VAL A 379 -0.29 21.85 12.24
N ILE A 380 0.78 22.55 12.63
CA ILE A 380 1.62 22.14 13.77
C ILE A 380 0.88 22.29 15.09
N THR A 381 0.18 23.41 15.29
CA THR A 381 -0.66 23.64 16.48
C THR A 381 -1.73 22.55 16.62
N ASP A 382 -2.43 22.16 15.54
CA ASP A 382 -3.48 21.14 15.57
C ASP A 382 -2.94 19.77 16.02
N VAL A 383 -1.74 19.39 15.58
CA VAL A 383 -1.09 18.13 16.00
C VAL A 383 -0.69 18.18 17.48
N LEU A 384 -0.14 19.30 17.94
CA LEU A 384 0.23 19.52 19.34
C LEU A 384 -1.00 19.58 20.26
N ASP A 385 -2.08 20.23 19.82
CA ASP A 385 -3.35 20.30 20.54
C ASP A 385 -4.03 18.92 20.61
N ALA A 386 -3.81 18.05 19.63
CA ALA A 386 -4.17 16.62 19.69
C ALA A 386 -3.29 15.79 20.66
N GLY A 387 -2.30 16.42 21.31
CA GLY A 387 -1.40 15.82 22.29
C GLY A 387 -0.27 14.99 21.68
N THR A 388 -0.03 15.11 20.37
CA THR A 388 1.06 14.41 19.66
C THR A 388 2.31 15.28 19.66
N ASP A 389 3.44 14.73 20.08
CA ASP A 389 4.72 15.44 20.08
C ASP A 389 5.17 15.68 18.62
N VAL A 390 5.71 16.87 18.33
CA VAL A 390 6.23 17.21 17.00
C VAL A 390 7.75 17.32 17.03
N GLY A 391 8.42 16.36 16.40
CA GLY A 391 9.86 16.38 16.18
C GLY A 391 10.21 17.09 14.88
N LEU A 392 10.87 18.25 14.98
CA LEU A 392 11.45 18.94 13.82
C LEU A 392 12.94 18.62 13.72
N GLN A 393 13.33 17.96 12.64
CA GLN A 393 14.73 17.71 12.29
C GLN A 393 15.01 18.28 10.90
N ALA A 394 16.20 18.84 10.69
CA ALA A 394 16.58 19.31 9.37
C ALA A 394 18.08 19.22 9.17
N TYR A 395 18.50 18.92 7.95
CA TYR A 395 19.92 18.89 7.59
C TYR A 395 20.57 20.29 7.59
N LYS A 396 19.79 21.31 7.21
CA LYS A 396 20.30 22.68 7.00
C LYS A 396 19.69 23.68 8.00
N ASP A 397 18.48 24.16 7.73
CA ASP A 397 17.87 25.27 8.48
C ASP A 397 16.47 24.87 9.02
N ILE A 398 16.14 25.31 10.24
CA ILE A 398 14.77 25.34 10.77
C ILE A 398 14.41 26.80 11.01
N THR A 399 13.39 27.30 10.30
CA THR A 399 12.91 28.68 10.40
C THR A 399 11.46 28.69 10.88
N ILE A 400 11.18 29.37 12.00
CA ILE A 400 9.83 29.60 12.50
C ILE A 400 9.56 31.09 12.39
N SER A 401 8.67 31.48 11.47
CA SER A 401 8.39 32.89 11.14
C SER A 401 7.10 33.42 11.77
N HIS A 402 6.27 32.55 12.34
CA HIS A 402 5.02 32.89 13.01
C HIS A 402 4.90 32.12 14.33
N ALA A 403 4.09 32.63 15.26
CA ALA A 403 3.92 32.02 16.56
C ALA A 403 3.24 30.64 16.45
N LEU A 404 3.80 29.66 17.16
CA LEU A 404 3.12 28.41 17.48
C LEU A 404 2.48 28.60 18.85
N VAL A 405 1.15 28.70 18.88
CA VAL A 405 0.37 28.79 20.12
C VAL A 405 -0.24 27.42 20.35
N VAL A 406 -0.01 26.83 21.52
CA VAL A 406 -0.52 25.51 21.91
C VAL A 406 -1.29 25.71 23.19
N ASP A 407 -2.59 25.38 23.17
CA ASP A 407 -3.51 25.58 24.29
C ASP A 407 -3.94 24.22 24.89
N ASN A 408 -3.06 23.22 24.83
CA ASN A 408 -3.22 21.94 25.49
C ASN A 408 -2.20 21.74 26.62
N THR A 409 -2.68 21.34 27.81
CA THR A 409 -1.85 21.00 28.97
C THR A 409 -1.01 19.71 28.84
N SER A 410 -1.17 18.92 27.76
CA SER A 410 -0.51 17.62 27.58
C SER A 410 0.41 17.48 26.35
N GLY A 411 0.48 18.45 25.44
CA GLY A 411 1.41 18.41 24.29
C GLY A 411 2.79 19.01 24.66
N ASN A 412 3.89 18.39 24.21
CA ASN A 412 5.26 18.92 24.36
C ASN A 412 5.91 19.30 23.01
#